data_AF-A0A9E2VSA3-F1
#
_entry.id   AF-A0A9E2VSA3-F1
#
_cell.length_a   1.000
_cell.length_b   1.000
_cell.length_c   1.000
_cell.angle_alpha   90.00
_cell.angle_beta   90.00
_cell.angle_gamma   90.00
#
_symmetry.space_group_name_H-M   'P 1'
#
loop_
_entity.id
_entity.type
_entity.pdbx_description
1 polymer ?
#
loop_
_entity_poly.entity_id
_entity_poly.type
_entity_poly.pdbx_seq_one_letter_code
_entity_poly.pdbx_strand_id
1 'polypeptide(L)'
;MIVGILQFELIIHHAESLKDKRRVVMSVKDRLHREHQVSVAEVDRQENPRVAVLGLAIVGSDAKYIGDVLSNITLKLRALHDAELGDVTREILRGHAGEVQRGHRIEDDAEQDGLAPTADEAMKQMLTEMATRAESAMTELNSSDSQGGGR
;
A
#
# COMPACT_ATOMS: atom_id res chain seq x y z
N MET A 1 11.54 -5.90 -1.08
CA MET A 1 10.47 -6.02 -2.09
C MET A 1 10.92 -5.32 -3.35
N ILE A 2 10.71 -5.89 -4.52
CA ILE A 2 11.01 -5.26 -5.81
C ILE A 2 9.71 -5.26 -6.62
N VAL A 3 9.40 -4.11 -7.24
CA VAL A 3 8.28 -3.96 -8.17
C VAL A 3 8.85 -3.60 -9.53
N GLY A 4 8.59 -4.44 -10.53
CA GLY A 4 8.88 -4.14 -11.93
C GLY A 4 7.65 -3.55 -12.60
N ILE A 5 7.83 -2.44 -13.30
CA ILE A 5 6.77 -1.76 -14.06
C ILE A 5 7.20 -1.71 -15.52
N LEU A 6 6.27 -2.02 -16.41
CA LEU A 6 6.42 -1.86 -17.84
C LEU A 6 5.18 -1.15 -18.38
N GLN A 7 5.37 -0.01 -19.03
CA GLN A 7 4.31 0.63 -19.81
C GLN A 7 4.68 0.52 -21.29
N PHE A 8 3.70 0.17 -22.12
CA PHE A 8 3.93 -0.02 -23.54
C PHE A 8 2.71 0.30 -24.37
N GLU A 9 2.95 0.71 -25.60
CA GLU A 9 1.92 0.96 -26.60
C GLU A 9 1.78 -0.23 -27.55
N LEU A 10 0.54 -0.55 -27.92
CA LEU A 10 0.22 -1.47 -29.01
C LEU A 10 -0.53 -0.73 -30.11
N ILE A 11 0.02 -0.79 -31.32
CA ILE A 11 -0.60 -0.30 -32.54
C ILE A 11 -1.35 -1.47 -33.18
N ILE A 12 -2.67 -1.44 -33.12
CA ILE A 12 -3.51 -2.60 -33.47
C ILE A 12 -3.84 -2.56 -34.96
N HIS A 13 -3.48 -3.63 -35.66
CA HIS A 13 -3.73 -3.75 -37.10
C HIS A 13 -5.21 -3.97 -37.38
N HIS A 14 -5.71 -3.33 -38.43
CA HIS A 14 -7.08 -3.49 -38.93
C HIS A 14 -8.22 -3.23 -37.92
N ALA A 15 -7.94 -2.57 -36.78
CA ALA A 15 -8.98 -2.22 -35.83
C ALA A 15 -9.85 -1.08 -36.36
N GLU A 16 -11.15 -1.35 -36.51
CA GLU A 16 -12.15 -0.39 -36.97
C GLU A 16 -13.10 0.04 -35.85
N SER A 17 -13.11 -0.69 -34.73
CA SER A 17 -13.96 -0.41 -33.58
C SER A 17 -13.26 -0.65 -32.24
N LEU A 18 -13.83 -0.09 -31.16
CA LEU A 18 -13.36 -0.37 -29.79
C LEU A 18 -13.50 -1.85 -29.42
N LYS A 19 -14.43 -2.58 -30.06
CA LYS A 19 -14.60 -4.01 -29.84
C LYS A 19 -13.40 -4.80 -30.36
N ASP A 20 -12.87 -4.42 -31.53
CA ASP A 20 -11.69 -5.05 -32.12
C ASP A 20 -10.48 -4.86 -31.22
N LYS A 21 -10.26 -3.63 -30.74
CA LYS A 21 -9.24 -3.34 -29.73
C LYS A 21 -9.38 -4.22 -28.50
N ARG A 22 -10.58 -4.27 -27.90
CA ARG A 22 -10.84 -5.06 -26.68
C ARG A 22 -10.47 -6.53 -26.88
N ARG A 23 -10.73 -7.11 -28.06
CA ARG A 23 -10.35 -8.50 -28.36
C ARG A 23 -8.83 -8.70 -28.32
N VAL A 24 -8.06 -7.81 -28.96
CA VAL A 24 -6.59 -7.89 -28.99
C VAL A 24 -6.01 -7.65 -27.59
N VAL A 25 -6.46 -6.59 -26.91
CA VAL A 25 -6.02 -6.25 -25.54
C VAL A 25 -6.31 -7.40 -24.57
N MET A 26 -7.49 -8.00 -24.61
CA MET A 26 -7.82 -9.16 -23.76
C MET A 26 -6.91 -10.35 -24.06
N SER A 27 -6.66 -10.66 -25.33
CA SER A 27 -5.75 -11.77 -25.71
C SER A 27 -4.35 -11.56 -25.18
N VAL A 28 -3.82 -10.33 -25.29
CA VAL A 28 -2.48 -9.99 -24.78
C VAL A 28 -2.46 -10.07 -23.25
N LYS A 29 -3.41 -9.44 -22.56
CA LYS A 29 -3.50 -9.47 -21.09
C LYS A 29 -3.56 -10.89 -20.55
N ASP A 30 -4.44 -11.72 -21.09
CA ASP A 30 -4.64 -13.11 -20.64
C ASP A 30 -3.36 -13.93 -20.84
N ARG A 31 -2.70 -13.78 -21.99
CA ARG A 31 -1.45 -14.49 -22.30
C ARG A 31 -0.33 -14.10 -21.36
N LEU A 32 -0.11 -12.79 -21.17
CA LEU A 32 0.93 -12.30 -20.27
C LEU A 32 0.68 -12.71 -18.83
N HIS A 33 -0.57 -12.59 -18.36
CA HIS A 33 -0.95 -13.00 -17.01
C HIS A 33 -0.68 -14.48 -16.75
N ARG A 34 -1.12 -15.36 -17.67
CA ARG A 34 -0.97 -16.82 -17.53
C ARG A 34 0.49 -17.27 -17.58
N GLU A 35 1.30 -16.65 -18.44
CA GLU A 35 2.68 -17.09 -18.67
C GLU A 35 3.69 -16.49 -17.69
N HIS A 36 3.39 -15.32 -17.11
CA HIS A 36 4.35 -14.55 -16.31
C HIS A 36 3.86 -14.13 -14.92
N GLN A 37 2.61 -14.44 -14.55
CA GLN A 37 2.01 -14.07 -13.26
C GLN A 37 2.05 -12.55 -13.00
N VAL A 38 1.84 -11.76 -14.06
CA VAL A 38 1.89 -10.29 -14.04
C VAL A 38 0.48 -9.71 -14.01
N SER A 39 0.33 -8.51 -13.43
CA SER A 39 -0.89 -7.72 -13.55
C SER A 39 -0.78 -6.79 -14.75
N VAL A 40 -1.84 -6.68 -15.56
CA VAL A 40 -1.85 -5.85 -16.78
C VAL A 40 -3.18 -5.10 -16.90
N ALA A 41 -3.12 -3.83 -17.26
CA ALA A 41 -4.30 -2.99 -17.50
C ALA A 41 -4.07 -2.03 -18.68
N GLU A 42 -5.15 -1.65 -19.36
CA GLU A 42 -5.11 -0.52 -20.30
C GLU A 42 -5.25 0.77 -19.48
N VAL A 43 -4.33 1.72 -19.67
CA VAL A 43 -4.15 2.89 -18.81
C VAL A 43 -4.37 4.22 -19.54
N ASP A 44 -4.29 4.26 -20.87
CA ASP A 44 -4.56 5.44 -21.70
C ASP A 44 -5.08 5.02 -23.09
N ARG A 45 -5.59 5.98 -23.86
CA ARG A 45 -6.12 5.85 -25.23
C ARG A 45 -7.34 4.92 -25.34
N GLN A 46 -8.17 4.84 -24.30
CA GLN A 46 -9.34 3.95 -24.26
C GLN A 46 -10.34 4.21 -25.40
N GLU A 47 -10.44 5.44 -25.90
CA GLU A 47 -11.32 5.82 -27.02
C GLU A 47 -10.68 5.71 -28.40
N ASN A 48 -9.40 5.32 -28.50
CA ASN A 48 -8.74 5.08 -29.78
C ASN A 48 -8.81 3.57 -30.13
N PRO A 49 -9.45 3.17 -31.24
CA PRO A 49 -9.52 1.75 -31.63
C PRO A 49 -8.18 1.18 -32.13
N ARG A 50 -7.27 2.02 -32.62
CA ARG A 50 -6.00 1.59 -33.23
C ARG A 50 -4.82 1.62 -32.28
N VAL A 51 -4.96 2.21 -31.10
CA VAL A 51 -3.87 2.36 -30.13
C VAL A 51 -4.36 1.95 -28.75
N ALA A 52 -3.58 1.11 -28.08
CA ALA A 52 -3.79 0.78 -26.67
C ALA A 52 -2.52 1.08 -25.88
N VAL A 53 -2.63 1.83 -24.79
CA VAL A 53 -1.52 2.02 -23.85
C VAL A 53 -1.76 1.12 -22.66
N LEU A 54 -0.84 0.18 -22.41
CA LEU A 54 -0.95 -0.78 -21.33
C LEU A 54 0.10 -0.54 -20.26
N GLY A 55 -0.32 -0.66 -19.01
CA GLY A 55 0.55 -0.76 -17.85
C GLY A 55 0.60 -2.20 -17.33
N LEU A 56 1.79 -2.64 -16.96
CA LEU A 56 2.07 -3.97 -16.43
C LEU A 56 2.92 -3.86 -15.17
N ALA A 57 2.56 -4.64 -14.15
CA ALA A 57 3.29 -4.72 -12.90
C ALA A 57 3.59 -6.17 -12.49
N ILE A 58 4.80 -6.38 -11.95
CA ILE A 58 5.24 -7.62 -11.32
C ILE A 58 5.90 -7.29 -9.99
N VAL A 59 5.66 -8.10 -8.96
CA VAL A 59 6.29 -7.95 -7.63
C VAL A 59 7.07 -9.21 -7.31
N GLY A 60 8.23 -9.06 -6.69
CA GLY A 60 9.07 -10.19 -6.30
C GLY A 60 10.18 -9.80 -5.32
N SER A 61 10.99 -10.78 -4.93
CA SER A 61 12.15 -10.60 -4.05
C SER A 61 13.46 -10.45 -4.82
N ASP A 62 13.55 -10.97 -6.04
CA ASP A 62 14.76 -10.95 -6.87
C ASP A 62 14.63 -9.98 -8.05
N ALA A 63 15.51 -8.98 -8.09
CA ALA A 63 15.56 -7.98 -9.15
C ALA A 63 16.03 -8.57 -10.49
N LYS A 64 16.86 -9.62 -10.50
CA LYS A 64 17.31 -10.28 -11.73
C LYS A 64 16.16 -11.06 -12.36
N TYR A 65 15.42 -11.84 -11.56
CA TYR A 65 14.24 -12.56 -12.05
C TYR A 65 13.20 -11.61 -12.66
N ILE A 66 12.84 -10.51 -11.96
CA ILE A 66 11.97 -9.47 -12.51
C ILE A 66 12.58 -8.85 -13.77
N GLY A 67 13.89 -8.62 -13.72
CA GLY A 67 14.78 -8.30 -14.83
C GLY A 67 14.43 -9.06 -16.11
N ASP A 68 14.56 -10.37 -16.02
CA ASP A 68 14.42 -11.33 -17.09
C ASP A 68 12.96 -11.48 -17.55
N VAL A 69 12.00 -11.50 -16.62
CA VAL A 69 10.56 -11.57 -16.94
C VAL A 69 10.13 -10.39 -17.80
N LEU A 70 10.48 -9.16 -17.41
CA LEU A 70 10.14 -7.97 -18.19
C LEU A 70 10.77 -8.00 -19.59
N SER A 71 12.03 -8.43 -19.71
CA SER A 71 12.71 -8.58 -21.00
C SER A 71 12.02 -9.62 -21.90
N ASN A 72 11.64 -10.76 -21.33
CA ASN A 72 10.90 -11.82 -22.04
C ASN A 72 9.52 -11.33 -22.51
N ILE A 73 8.82 -10.56 -21.69
CA ILE A 73 7.53 -9.95 -22.07
C ILE A 73 7.73 -9.00 -23.25
N THR A 74 8.73 -8.11 -23.21
CA THR A 74 9.03 -7.21 -24.34
C THR A 74 9.29 -7.98 -25.63
N LEU A 75 10.04 -9.09 -25.59
CA LEU A 75 10.26 -9.94 -26.76
C LEU A 75 8.95 -10.54 -27.31
N LYS A 76 8.07 -11.01 -26.44
CA LYS A 76 6.76 -11.55 -26.84
C LYS A 76 5.86 -10.48 -27.45
N LEU A 77 5.87 -9.28 -26.89
CA LEU A 77 5.10 -8.15 -27.42
C LEU A 77 5.57 -7.77 -28.83
N ARG A 78 6.88 -7.81 -29.11
CA ARG A 78 7.43 -7.60 -30.46
C ARG A 78 7.04 -8.68 -31.47
N ALA A 79 6.68 -9.87 -31.00
CA ALA A 79 6.32 -11.02 -31.84
C ALA A 79 4.80 -11.15 -32.06
N LEU A 80 4.00 -10.16 -31.67
CA LEU A 80 2.57 -10.15 -31.93
C LEU A 80 2.29 -10.01 -33.43
N HIS A 81 1.19 -10.62 -33.89
CA HIS A 81 0.77 -10.58 -35.29
C HIS A 81 -0.41 -9.61 -35.52
N ASP A 82 -1.30 -9.48 -34.54
CA ASP A 82 -2.48 -8.59 -34.61
C ASP A 82 -2.16 -7.14 -34.18
N ALA A 83 -0.96 -6.89 -33.66
CA ALA A 83 -0.52 -5.58 -33.22
C ALA A 83 1.00 -5.44 -33.27
N GLU A 84 1.46 -4.21 -33.42
CA GLU A 84 2.86 -3.82 -33.37
C GLU A 84 3.18 -3.13 -32.04
N LEU A 85 4.37 -3.39 -31.50
CA LEU A 85 4.85 -2.75 -30.27
C LEU A 85 5.38 -1.34 -30.59
N GLY A 86 4.73 -0.32 -30.02
CA GLY A 86 5.17 1.07 -30.08
C GLY A 86 6.15 1.41 -28.96
N ASP A 87 5.95 2.58 -28.35
CA ASP A 87 6.80 3.06 -27.26
C ASP A 87 6.75 2.15 -26.04
N VAL A 88 7.89 2.04 -25.35
CA VAL A 88 8.05 1.21 -24.15
C VAL A 88 8.88 1.94 -23.11
N THR A 89 8.35 2.02 -21.89
CA THR A 89 9.07 2.51 -20.72
C THR A 89 9.09 1.44 -19.63
N ARG A 90 10.20 1.41 -18.90
CA ARG A 90 10.46 0.40 -17.87
C ARG A 90 10.98 1.07 -16.61
N GLU A 91 10.46 0.64 -15.48
CA GLU A 91 10.87 1.12 -14.17
C GLU A 91 11.01 -0.06 -13.19
N ILE A 92 11.96 0.05 -12.26
CA ILE A 92 12.13 -0.91 -11.17
C ILE A 92 12.15 -0.13 -9.86
N LEU A 93 11.12 -0.34 -9.05
CA LEU A 93 11.00 0.24 -7.72
C LEU A 93 11.54 -0.76 -6.68
N ARG A 94 12.39 -0.26 -5.78
CA ARG A 94 12.95 -1.04 -4.69
C ARG A 94 12.29 -0.62 -3.38
N GLY A 95 11.41 -1.48 -2.87
CA GLY A 95 10.78 -1.32 -1.57
C GLY A 95 11.61 -1.99 -0.47
N HIS A 96 11.80 -1.28 0.64
CA HIS A 96 12.32 -1.87 1.87
C HIS A 96 11.18 -2.67 2.50
N ALA A 97 11.39 -3.96 2.73
CA ALA A 97 10.51 -4.70 3.62
C ALA A 97 10.84 -4.19 5.03
N GLY A 98 10.22 -3.06 5.41
CA GLY A 98 10.21 -2.67 6.81
C GLY A 98 9.68 -3.85 7.62
N GLU A 99 10.23 -4.07 8.81
CA GLU A 99 9.70 -5.03 9.76
C GLU A 99 8.18 -4.84 9.78
N VAL A 100 7.45 -5.82 9.23
CA VAL A 100 6.01 -5.85 9.35
C VAL A 100 5.80 -6.02 10.85
N GLN A 101 5.60 -4.90 11.55
CA GLN A 101 5.26 -4.89 12.96
C GLN A 101 3.98 -5.70 13.06
N ARG A 102 4.13 -6.98 13.44
CA ARG A 102 3.05 -7.86 13.86
C ARG A 102 2.50 -7.26 15.15
N GLY A 103 1.64 -6.25 15.03
CA GLY A 103 1.32 -5.39 16.16
C GLY A 103 0.22 -4.38 15.90
N HIS A 104 -0.89 -4.79 15.29
CA HIS A 104 -2.23 -4.38 15.74
C HIS A 104 -3.23 -5.35 15.13
N ARG A 105 -3.63 -6.33 15.94
CA ARG A 105 -4.90 -7.00 15.78
C ARG A 105 -5.94 -5.88 15.84
N ILE A 106 -6.80 -5.78 14.82
CA ILE A 106 -8.04 -5.03 14.96
C ILE A 106 -8.84 -5.84 15.98
N GLU A 107 -8.64 -5.56 17.27
CA GLU A 107 -9.57 -5.97 18.30
C GLU A 107 -10.75 -5.02 18.16
N ASP A 108 -11.78 -5.53 17.50
CA ASP A 108 -13.19 -5.25 17.74
C ASP A 108 -13.57 -3.76 17.90
N ASP A 109 -13.86 -3.13 16.75
CA ASP A 109 -14.85 -2.06 16.68
C ASP A 109 -16.23 -2.62 17.07
N ALA A 110 -16.49 -2.79 18.37
CA ALA A 110 -17.82 -2.96 18.91
C ALA A 110 -17.89 -2.45 20.37
N GLU A 111 -18.76 -1.45 20.57
CA GLU A 111 -19.24 -0.91 21.86
C GLU A 111 -18.38 0.15 22.57
N GLN A 112 -18.35 1.36 21.99
CA GLN A 112 -18.47 2.57 22.81
C GLN A 112 -19.90 3.08 22.70
N ASP A 113 -20.79 2.54 23.53
CA ASP A 113 -22.01 3.27 23.93
C ASP A 113 -21.72 3.97 25.26
N GLY A 114 -21.98 5.28 25.30
CA GLY A 114 -21.57 6.17 26.39
C GLY A 114 -22.42 6.00 27.64
N LEU A 115 -22.02 5.10 28.55
CA LEU A 115 -22.57 5.08 29.91
C LEU A 115 -21.77 6.04 30.80
N ALA A 116 -22.47 7.02 31.39
CA ALA A 116 -21.91 7.84 32.46
C ALA A 116 -21.35 6.95 33.57
N PRO A 117 -20.22 7.33 34.22
CA PRO A 117 -19.61 6.51 35.25
C PRO A 117 -20.62 6.23 36.36
N THR A 118 -20.63 4.98 36.82
CA THR A 118 -21.50 4.59 37.93
C THR A 118 -21.12 5.35 39.20
N ALA A 119 -22.06 5.51 40.14
CA ALA A 119 -21.80 6.23 41.38
C ALA A 119 -20.60 5.65 42.18
N ASP A 120 -20.32 4.35 42.03
CA ASP A 120 -19.19 3.68 42.66
C ASP A 120 -17.85 4.04 41.98
N GLU A 121 -17.84 4.17 40.64
CA GLU A 121 -16.66 4.61 39.88
C GLU A 121 -16.35 6.09 40.11
N ALA A 122 -17.38 6.93 40.17
CA ALA A 122 -17.21 8.36 40.49
C ALA A 122 -16.65 8.54 41.91
N MET A 123 -17.11 7.74 42.88
CA MET A 123 -16.61 7.76 44.25
C MET A 123 -15.13 7.30 44.32
N LYS A 124 -14.77 6.24 43.59
CA LYS A 124 -13.38 5.76 43.51
C LYS A 124 -12.45 6.79 42.87
N GLN A 125 -12.89 7.47 41.82
CA GLN A 125 -12.10 8.53 41.18
C GLN A 125 -11.87 9.71 42.14
N MET A 126 -12.93 10.16 42.82
CA MET A 126 -12.83 11.26 43.79
C MET A 126 -11.93 10.91 44.98
N LEU A 127 -12.01 9.68 45.51
CA LEU A 127 -11.14 9.20 46.59
C LEU A 127 -9.67 9.12 46.16
N THR A 128 -9.41 8.70 44.92
CA THR A 128 -8.06 8.61 44.37
C THR A 128 -7.43 9.99 44.19
N GLU A 129 -8.21 10.96 43.70
CA GLU A 129 -7.75 12.34 43.56
C GLU A 129 -7.50 13.03 44.92
N MET A 130 -8.35 12.75 45.92
CA MET A 130 -8.14 13.25 47.29
C MET A 130 -6.88 12.68 47.93
N ALA A 131 -6.62 11.37 47.76
CA ALA A 131 -5.39 10.73 48.25
C ALA A 131 -4.14 11.34 47.59
N THR A 132 -4.18 11.56 46.28
CA THR A 132 -3.06 12.13 45.50
C THR A 132 -2.76 13.58 45.91
N ARG A 133 -3.80 14.37 46.22
CA ARG A 133 -3.64 15.75 46.74
C ARG A 133 -3.05 15.76 48.16
N ALA A 134 -3.43 14.81 49.01
CA ALA A 134 -2.88 14.70 50.36
C ALA A 134 -1.39 14.33 50.34
N GLU A 135 -0.97 13.42 49.46
CA GLU A 135 0.43 13.03 49.29
C GLU A 135 1.29 14.19 48.74
N SER A 136 0.75 14.96 47.80
CA SER A 136 1.43 16.16 47.27
C SER A 136 1.60 17.24 48.36
N ALA A 137 0.57 17.47 49.19
CA ALA A 137 0.62 18.47 50.26
C ALA A 137 1.57 18.07 51.42
N MET A 138 1.67 16.76 51.73
CA MET A 138 2.65 16.26 52.72
C MET A 138 4.10 16.37 52.21
N THR A 139 4.32 16.21 50.90
CA THR A 139 5.64 16.33 50.28
C THR A 139 6.16 17.78 50.32
N GLU A 140 5.27 18.77 50.15
CA GLU A 140 5.63 20.18 50.24
C GLU A 140 5.99 20.62 51.67
N LEU A 141 5.26 20.13 52.69
CA LEU A 141 5.54 20.44 54.10
C LEU A 141 6.87 19.83 54.61
N ASN A 142 7.27 18.65 54.14
CA ASN A 142 8.55 18.04 54.55
C ASN A 142 9.79 18.68 53.89
N SER A 143 9.60 19.49 52.85
CA SER A 143 10.69 20.19 52.16
C SER A 143 11.06 21.53 52.82
N SER A 144 10.25 22.03 53.76
CA SER A 144 10.41 23.37 54.36
C SER A 144 11.17 23.42 55.69
N ASP A 145 11.50 22.28 56.31
CA ASP A 145 12.22 22.21 57.60
C ASP A 145 13.75 22.04 57.51
N SER A 146 14.32 22.07 56.29
CA SER A 146 15.77 21.82 56.07
C SER A 146 16.64 23.07 55.81
N GLN A 147 16.08 24.28 55.86
CA GLN A 147 16.87 25.53 55.76
C GLN A 147 16.63 26.46 56.95
N GLY A 148 17.30 26.19 58.08
CA GLY A 148 17.23 27.09 59.23
C GLY A 148 18.09 26.69 60.42
N GLY A 149 19.39 26.45 60.23
CA GLY A 149 20.28 26.18 61.37
C GLY A 149 21.76 26.14 61.04
N GLY A 150 22.47 27.25 61.24
CA GLY A 150 23.92 27.31 61.20
C GLY A 150 24.44 28.74 61.33
N ARG A 151 24.73 29.15 62.57
CA ARG A 151 25.49 30.37 62.89
C ARG A 151 26.97 30.16 62.65
#